data_AF-A0AAU2ISG2-F1
#
_entry.id   AF-A0AAU2ISG2-F1
#
_cell.length_a   1.000
_cell.length_b   1.000
_cell.length_c   1.000
_cell.angle_alpha   90.00
_cell.angle_beta   90.00
_cell.angle_gamma   90.00
#
_symmetry.space_group_name_H-M   'P 1'
#
loop_
_entity.id
_entity.type
_entity.pdbx_description
1 polymer ?
#
loop_
_entity_poly.entity_id
_entity_poly.type
_entity_poly.pdbx_seq_one_letter_code
_entity_poly.pdbx_strand_id
1 'polypeptide(L)' 'MRFSSRAKESLANTVREAQARHDRHIGVEHLGLSLVTMTGGLVPSVLAALGASAPALRTAITDRYRQAS' A
#
# COMPACT_ATOMS: atom_id res chain seq x y z
N MET A 1 12.58 6.46 -16.49
CA MET A 1 11.45 7.14 -15.82
C MET A 1 11.91 7.69 -14.47
N ARG A 2 11.47 8.91 -14.08
CA ARG A 2 11.83 9.52 -12.79
C ARG A 2 10.59 9.55 -11.88
N PHE A 3 10.65 8.86 -10.75
CA PHE A 3 9.59 8.92 -9.74
C PHE A 3 9.56 10.28 -9.02
N SER A 4 8.36 10.71 -8.63
CA SER A 4 8.19 11.82 -7.67
C SER A 4 8.80 11.44 -6.32
N SER A 5 9.16 12.43 -5.50
CA SER A 5 9.70 12.17 -4.14
C SER A 5 8.74 11.31 -3.31
N ARG A 6 7.44 11.55 -3.44
CA ARG A 6 6.40 10.81 -2.73
C ARG A 6 6.25 9.37 -3.21
N ALA A 7 6.40 9.13 -4.52
CA ALA A 7 6.42 7.77 -5.06
C ALA A 7 7.65 6.99 -4.58
N LYS A 8 8.83 7.64 -4.49
CA LYS A 8 10.03 7.02 -3.91
C LYS A 8 9.83 6.67 -2.43
N GLU A 9 9.19 7.55 -1.67
CA GLU A 9 8.85 7.30 -0.26
C GLU A 9 7.91 6.10 -0.11
N SER A 10 6.90 5.98 -0.95
CA SER A 10 6.00 4.81 -0.99
C SER A 10 6.74 3.52 -1.37
N LEU A 11 7.66 3.57 -2.32
CA LEU A 11 8.48 2.39 -2.64
C LEU A 11 9.36 1.98 -1.45
N ALA A 12 9.94 2.93 -0.73
CA ALA A 12 10.70 2.64 0.49
C ALA A 12 9.81 2.07 1.61
N ASN A 13 8.58 2.58 1.76
CA ASN A 13 7.57 2.03 2.68
C ASN A 13 7.16 0.60 2.30
N THR A 14 7.04 0.29 1.01
CA THR A 14 6.72 -1.06 0.52
C THR A 14 7.76 -2.09 0.99
N VAL A 15 9.05 -1.74 0.91
CA VAL A 15 10.14 -2.60 1.42
C VAL A 15 10.03 -2.79 2.94
N ARG A 16 9.74 -1.72 3.69
CA ARG A 16 9.53 -1.80 5.15
C ARG A 16 8.35 -2.69 5.52
N GLU A 17 7.24 -2.62 4.79
CA GLU A 17 6.05 -3.45 5.04
C GLU A 17 6.34 -4.94 4.85
N ALA A 18 7.12 -5.31 3.82
CA ALA A 18 7.53 -6.70 3.60
C ALA A 18 8.48 -7.18 4.71
N GLN A 19 9.46 -6.35 5.10
CA GLN A 19 10.40 -6.65 6.17
C GLN A 19 9.69 -6.84 7.52
N ALA A 20 8.75 -5.96 7.85
CA ALA A 20 7.98 -6.02 9.10
C ALA A 20 7.11 -7.27 9.22
N ARG A 21 6.77 -7.89 8.08
CA ARG A 21 6.01 -9.14 8.00
C ARG A 21 6.87 -10.39 7.84
N HIS A 22 8.19 -10.23 7.71
CA HIS A 22 9.14 -11.30 7.42
C HIS A 22 8.89 -12.02 6.08
N ASP A 23 8.31 -11.31 5.12
CA ASP A 23 8.02 -11.88 3.80
C ASP A 23 9.31 -11.99 2.96
N ARG A 24 9.47 -13.12 2.27
CA ARG A 24 10.64 -13.41 1.41
C ARG A 24 10.58 -12.73 0.04
N HIS A 25 9.44 -12.12 -0.29
CA HIS A 25 9.23 -11.45 -1.56
C HIS A 25 8.39 -10.19 -1.37
N ILE A 26 8.63 -9.19 -2.23
CA ILE A 26 7.81 -7.99 -2.23
C ILE A 26 6.66 -8.19 -3.23
N GLY A 27 5.49 -8.56 -2.71
CA GLY A 27 4.24 -8.66 -3.48
C GLY A 27 3.48 -7.33 -3.64
N VAL A 28 2.39 -7.40 -4.41
CA VAL A 28 1.51 -6.25 -4.69
C VAL A 28 0.75 -5.78 -3.45
N GLU A 29 0.56 -6.67 -2.48
CA GLU A 29 -0.02 -6.43 -1.18
C GLU A 29 0.80 -5.41 -0.36
N HIS A 30 2.13 -5.50 -0.37
CA HIS A 30 2.96 -4.52 0.34
C HIS A 30 2.91 -3.15 -0.33
N LEU A 31 2.86 -3.13 -1.66
CA LEU A 31 2.68 -1.89 -2.41
C LEU A 31 1.32 -1.28 -2.08
N GLY A 32 0.26 -2.08 -2.13
CA GLY A 32 -1.09 -1.65 -1.75
C GLY A 32 -1.15 -1.10 -0.33
N LEU A 33 -0.55 -1.82 0.63
CA LEU A 33 -0.47 -1.39 2.02
C LEU A 33 0.35 -0.11 2.20
N SER A 34 1.42 0.09 1.42
CA SER A 34 2.15 1.36 1.41
C SER A 34 1.36 2.49 0.80
N LEU A 35 0.54 2.24 -0.23
CA LEU A 35 -0.24 3.29 -0.88
C LEU A 35 -1.36 3.77 0.04
N VAL A 36 -2.08 2.85 0.69
CA VAL A 36 -3.21 3.21 1.58
C VAL A 36 -2.78 3.99 2.84
N THR A 37 -1.50 3.97 3.22
CA THR A 37 -0.97 4.81 4.31
C THR A 37 -0.63 6.23 3.87
N MET A 38 -0.67 6.53 2.56
CA MET A 38 -0.37 7.86 2.04
C MET A 38 -1.53 8.83 2.31
N THR A 39 -1.32 9.76 3.24
CA THR A 39 -2.30 10.80 3.62
C THR A 39 -2.36 12.01 2.68
N GLY A 40 -1.75 11.93 1.49
CA GLY A 40 -1.60 13.07 0.60
C GLY A 40 -1.10 12.65 -0.78
N GLY A 41 -0.98 13.62 -1.69
CA GLY A 41 -0.87 13.33 -3.12
C GLY A 41 -2.20 12.84 -3.68
N LEU A 42 -2.16 12.01 -4.73
CA LEU A 42 -3.37 11.57 -5.44
C LEU A 42 -4.15 10.46 -4.73
N VAL A 43 -3.52 9.69 -3.83
CA VAL A 43 -4.17 8.50 -3.23
C VAL A 43 -5.47 8.84 -2.51
N PRO A 44 -5.55 9.84 -1.61
CA PRO A 44 -6.80 10.18 -0.95
C PRO A 44 -7.91 10.58 -1.93
N SER A 45 -7.57 11.35 -2.97
CA SER A 45 -8.52 11.78 -3.99
C SER A 45 -9.05 10.62 -4.82
N VAL A 46 -8.19 9.67 -5.19
CA VAL A 46 -8.60 8.47 -5.93
C VAL A 46 -9.50 7.59 -5.06
N LEU A 47 -9.14 7.36 -3.80
CA LEU A 47 -9.99 6.58 -2.88
C LEU A 47 -11.35 7.25 -2.66
N ALA A 48 -11.38 8.57 -2.50
CA ALA A 48 -12.63 9.33 -2.38
C ALA A 48 -13.49 9.21 -3.65
N ALA A 49 -12.89 9.33 -4.84
CA ALA A 49 -13.60 9.18 -6.12
C ALA A 49 -14.17 7.77 -6.32
N LEU A 50 -13.55 6.76 -5.72
CA LEU A 50 -14.00 5.37 -5.73
C LEU A 50 -14.99 5.05 -4.59
N GLY A 51 -15.31 6.01 -3.70
CA GLY A 51 -16.13 5.76 -2.51
C GLY A 51 -15.49 4.79 -1.51
N ALA A 52 -14.18 4.60 -1.57
CA ALA A 52 -13.44 3.67 -0.74
C ALA A 52 -12.74 4.39 0.42
N SER A 53 -12.73 3.77 1.61
CA SER A 53 -11.94 4.27 2.75
C SER A 53 -10.59 3.57 2.83
N ALA A 54 -9.53 4.32 3.17
CA ALA A 54 -8.20 3.75 3.35
C ALA A 54 -8.15 2.64 4.43
N PRO A 55 -8.84 2.77 5.59
CA PRO A 55 -8.92 1.68 6.57
C PRO A 55 -9.60 0.42 6.01
N ALA A 56 -10.72 0.56 5.31
CA ALA A 56 -11.42 -0.59 4.73
C ALA A 56 -10.56 -1.30 3.68
N LEU A 57 -9.89 -0.54 2.81
CA LEU A 57 -9.00 -1.12 1.80
C LEU A 57 -7.79 -1.82 2.44
N ARG A 58 -7.19 -1.25 3.50
CA ARG A 58 -6.11 -1.90 4.25
C ARG A 58 -6.56 -3.24 4.82
N THR A 59 -7.74 -3.29 5.43
CA THR A 59 -8.34 -4.53 5.95
C THR A 59 -8.53 -5.55 4.82
N ALA A 60 -9.16 -5.14 3.71
CA ALA A 60 -9.41 -6.02 2.57
C ALA A 60 -8.12 -6.63 1.97
N ILE A 61 -7.05 -5.83 1.84
CA ILE A 61 -5.75 -6.32 1.37
C ILE A 61 -5.17 -7.34 2.35
N THR A 62 -5.21 -7.03 3.66
CA THR A 62 -4.66 -7.90 4.70
C THR A 62 -5.41 -9.22 4.79
N ASP A 63 -6.74 -9.20 4.72
CA ASP A 63 -7.58 -10.39 4.79
C ASP A 63 -7.37 -11.30 3.57
N ARG A 64 -7.30 -10.70 2.37
CA ARG A 64 -7.01 -11.45 1.14
C ARG A 64 -5.61 -12.07 1.15
N TYR A 65 -4.63 -11.39 1.74
CA TYR A 65 -3.27 -11.94 1.89
C TYR A 65 -3.22 -13.14 2.83
N ARG A 66 -3.92 -13.09 3.99
CA ARG A 66 -3.99 -14.23 4.90
C ARG A 66 -4.60 -15.49 4.26
N GLN A 67 -5.51 -15.32 3.30
CA GLN A 67 -6.13 -16.42 2.57
C GLN A 67 -5.21 -17.06 1.50
N ALA A 68 -4.11 -16.40 1.15
CA ALA A 68 -3.17 -16.84 0.11
C ALA A 68 -1.90 -17.51 0.68
N SER A 69 -1.79 -17.64 2.01
CA SER A 69 -0.68 -18.31 2.72
C SER A 69 -1.05 -19.72 3.18
#